data_AF-A0A7X6U9S9-F1
#
_entry.id   AF-A0A7X6U9S9-F1
#
_cell.length_a   1.000
_cell.length_b   1.000
_cell.length_c   1.000
_cell.angle_alpha   90.00
_cell.angle_beta   90.00
_cell.angle_gamma   90.00
#
_symmetry.space_group_name_H-M   'P 1'
#
loop_
_entity.id
_entity.type
_entity.pdbx_description
1 polymer ?
#
loop_
_entity_poly.entity_id
_entity_poly.type
_entity_poly.pdbx_seq_one_letter_code
_entity_poly.pdbx_strand_id
1 'polypeptide(L)'
;MVDAMPKRSLQCPNCGAPAAEDAARCSYCRSVLSVTACPTCFGPVFLGMKHCPSCGSPVSRQDAKRVETWLCPSCEQRLEPADVGGVILHECPGCGGIWLDTAAF
;
A
#
# COMPACT_ATOMS: atom_id res chain seq x y z
N MET A 1 -7.58 36.96 20.31
CA MET A 1 -8.34 35.69 20.40
C MET A 1 -8.51 35.23 18.97
N VAL A 2 -7.82 34.17 18.55
CA VAL A 2 -8.01 33.63 17.19
C VAL A 2 -9.11 32.60 17.26
N ASP A 3 -10.31 33.01 16.84
CA ASP A 3 -11.46 32.13 16.69
C ASP A 3 -11.11 30.98 15.72
N ALA A 4 -11.05 29.76 16.28
CA ALA A 4 -10.82 28.56 15.51
C ALA A 4 -12.05 28.29 14.62
N MET A 5 -11.88 28.38 13.30
CA MET A 5 -12.88 27.96 12.32
C MET A 5 -13.36 26.53 12.65
N PRO A 6 -14.68 26.24 12.61
CA PRO A 6 -15.17 24.92 12.93
C PRO A 6 -14.67 23.92 11.89
N LYS A 7 -13.77 23.03 12.32
CA LYS A 7 -13.28 21.92 11.48
C LYS A 7 -14.47 21.10 11.00
N ARG A 8 -14.55 20.83 9.70
CA ARG A 8 -15.58 19.96 9.13
C ARG A 8 -15.42 18.59 9.79
N SER A 9 -16.51 18.10 10.37
CA SER A 9 -16.57 16.74 10.88
C SER A 9 -16.78 15.76 9.72
N LEU A 10 -15.94 14.75 9.65
CA LEU A 10 -16.11 13.59 8.80
C LEU A 10 -16.70 12.45 9.66
N GLN A 11 -17.44 11.53 9.05
CA GLN A 11 -17.88 10.34 9.76
C GLN A 11 -16.77 9.29 9.72
N CYS A 12 -16.45 8.70 10.87
CA CYS A 12 -15.50 7.60 10.94
C CYS A 12 -16.01 6.43 10.09
N PRO A 13 -15.26 5.95 9.09
CA PRO A 13 -15.72 4.88 8.21
C PRO A 13 -15.84 3.52 8.92
N ASN A 14 -15.24 3.37 10.11
CA ASN A 14 -15.22 2.11 10.85
C ASN A 14 -16.31 2.01 11.93
N CYS A 15 -16.76 3.13 12.51
CA CYS A 15 -17.79 3.12 13.56
C CYS A 15 -18.91 4.17 13.41
N GLY A 16 -18.85 5.02 12.39
CA GLY A 16 -19.86 6.07 12.14
C GLY A 16 -19.76 7.31 13.05
N ALA A 17 -18.93 7.29 14.09
CA ALA A 17 -18.80 8.41 15.01
C ALA A 17 -18.15 9.65 14.34
N PRO A 18 -18.47 10.88 14.78
CA PRO A 18 -17.86 12.08 14.24
C PRO A 18 -16.35 12.08 14.50
N ALA A 19 -15.58 12.38 13.46
CA ALA A 19 -14.13 12.52 13.49
C ALA A 19 -13.73 13.90 12.96
N ALA A 20 -12.74 14.51 13.60
CA ALA A 20 -12.12 15.71 13.04
C ALA A 20 -11.34 15.34 11.77
N GLU A 21 -11.37 16.21 10.77
CA GLU A 21 -10.68 16.04 9.49
C GLU A 21 -9.16 15.82 9.60
N ASP A 22 -8.56 16.32 10.67
CA ASP A 22 -7.12 16.21 10.98
C ASP A 22 -6.80 15.17 12.06
N ALA A 23 -7.79 14.46 12.57
CA ALA A 23 -7.55 13.43 13.58
C ALA A 23 -6.80 12.25 12.96
N ALA A 24 -5.62 11.90 13.48
CA ALA A 24 -4.89 10.71 13.04
C ALA A 24 -5.58 9.40 13.45
N ARG A 25 -6.43 9.43 14.48
CA ARG A 25 -7.21 8.28 15.00
C ARG A 25 -8.60 8.71 15.45
N CYS A 26 -9.57 7.82 15.29
CA CYS A 26 -10.92 8.01 15.83
C CYS A 26 -10.89 7.98 17.37
N SER A 27 -11.48 8.97 18.04
CA SER A 27 -11.59 9.01 19.51
C SER A 27 -12.52 7.93 20.09
N TYR A 28 -13.40 7.35 19.27
CA TYR A 28 -14.39 6.36 19.69
C TYR A 28 -13.88 4.92 19.49
N CYS A 29 -13.54 4.54 18.25
CA CYS A 29 -13.13 3.17 17.93
C CYS A 29 -11.60 2.99 17.77
N ARG A 30 -10.81 4.08 17.81
CA ARG A 30 -9.34 4.09 17.66
C ARG A 30 -8.79 3.66 16.30
N SER A 31 -9.64 3.50 15.28
CA SER A 31 -9.18 3.26 13.90
C SER A 31 -8.28 4.41 13.43
N VAL A 32 -7.30 4.10 12.60
CA VAL A 32 -6.43 5.10 11.97
C VAL A 32 -7.25 5.88 10.92
N LEU A 33 -7.09 7.19 10.88
CA LEU A 33 -7.80 8.12 10.00
C LEU A 33 -6.82 8.93 9.14
N SER A 34 -5.63 8.39 8.87
CA SER A 34 -4.68 8.97 7.92
C SER A 34 -5.25 8.90 6.50
N VAL A 35 -5.28 10.01 5.78
CA VAL A 35 -5.86 10.11 4.43
C VAL A 35 -4.78 9.83 3.38
N THR A 36 -5.10 8.98 2.42
CA THR A 36 -4.35 8.77 1.18
C THR A 36 -5.29 8.88 -0.03
N ALA A 37 -4.76 8.82 -1.25
CA ALA A 37 -5.55 8.90 -2.47
C ALA A 37 -5.93 7.49 -2.96
N CYS A 38 -7.17 7.32 -3.45
CA CYS A 38 -7.58 6.12 -4.14
C CYS A 38 -6.78 5.96 -5.45
N PRO A 39 -6.19 4.79 -5.75
CA PRO A 39 -5.40 4.60 -6.97
C PRO A 39 -6.23 4.60 -8.26
N THR A 40 -7.56 4.49 -8.14
CA THR A 40 -8.47 4.41 -9.30
C THR A 40 -9.07 5.77 -9.66
N CYS A 41 -9.59 6.50 -8.67
CA CYS A 41 -10.32 7.76 -8.91
C CYS A 41 -9.65 8.98 -8.28
N PHE A 42 -8.54 8.79 -7.57
CA PHE A 42 -7.79 9.84 -6.85
C PHE A 42 -8.59 10.57 -5.76
N GLY A 43 -9.79 10.11 -5.42
CA GLY A 43 -10.56 10.60 -4.29
C GLY A 43 -9.90 10.26 -2.94
N PRO A 44 -10.19 11.04 -1.89
CA PRO A 44 -9.62 10.79 -0.55
C PRO A 44 -10.17 9.50 0.05
N VAL A 45 -9.27 8.68 0.60
CA VAL A 45 -9.59 7.44 1.30
C VAL A 45 -8.77 7.35 2.59
N PHE A 46 -9.33 6.74 3.63
CA PHE A 46 -8.61 6.50 4.88
C PHE A 46 -7.77 5.23 4.78
N LEU A 47 -6.57 5.25 5.37
CA LEU A 47 -5.76 4.04 5.54
C LEU A 47 -6.57 2.97 6.29
N GLY A 48 -6.69 1.80 5.68
CA GLY A 48 -7.46 0.67 6.23
C GLY A 48 -8.88 0.53 5.67
N MET A 49 -9.33 1.42 4.77
CA MET A 49 -10.56 1.20 4.00
C MET A 49 -10.37 0.04 3.02
N LYS A 50 -11.32 -0.92 3.00
CA LYS A 50 -11.30 -2.01 2.01
C LYS A 50 -11.75 -1.54 0.62
N HIS A 51 -12.65 -0.56 0.56
CA HIS A 51 -13.23 -0.03 -0.68
C HIS A 51 -13.30 1.50 -0.64
N CYS A 52 -13.18 2.15 -1.80
CA CYS A 52 -13.28 3.59 -1.94
C CYS A 52 -14.75 4.03 -1.82
N PRO A 53 -15.08 5.02 -0.98
CA PRO A 53 -16.46 5.50 -0.84
C PRO A 53 -16.94 6.30 -2.05
N SER A 54 -16.02 6.83 -2.86
CA SER A 54 -16.35 7.66 -4.04
C SER A 54 -16.55 6.84 -5.32
N CYS A 55 -15.78 5.76 -5.53
CA CYS A 55 -15.84 4.97 -6.77
C CYS A 55 -16.05 3.47 -6.58
N GLY A 56 -16.03 2.97 -5.33
CA GLY A 56 -16.23 1.56 -5.01
C GLY A 56 -15.04 0.64 -5.25
N SER A 57 -13.94 1.11 -5.85
CA SER A 57 -12.78 0.24 -6.10
C SER A 57 -12.12 -0.23 -4.80
N PRO A 58 -11.53 -1.44 -4.77
CA PRO A 58 -10.80 -1.91 -3.61
C PRO A 58 -9.58 -1.02 -3.36
N VAL A 59 -9.41 -0.60 -2.10
CA VAL A 59 -8.28 0.23 -1.65
C VAL A 59 -7.31 -0.66 -0.89
N SER A 60 -6.65 -1.56 -1.62
CA SER A 60 -5.48 -2.24 -1.06
C SER A 60 -4.31 -1.27 -1.12
N ARG A 61 -3.61 -1.11 0.01
CA ARG A 61 -2.24 -0.60 -0.04
C ARG A 61 -1.53 -1.54 -1.02
N GLN A 62 -1.11 -1.02 -2.18
CA GLN A 62 -0.08 -1.71 -2.93
C GLN A 62 1.15 -1.55 -2.03
N ASP A 63 1.39 -2.55 -1.17
CA ASP A 63 2.67 -2.62 -0.49
C ASP A 63 3.71 -2.57 -1.59
N ALA A 64 4.43 -1.45 -1.62
CA ALA A 64 5.43 -1.15 -2.60
C ALA A 64 6.31 -2.38 -2.68
N LYS A 65 6.22 -3.07 -3.82
CA LYS A 65 7.01 -4.24 -4.14
C LYS A 65 8.45 -3.84 -3.89
N ARG A 66 9.01 -4.32 -2.79
CA ARG A 66 10.38 -3.98 -2.40
C ARG A 66 11.22 -4.48 -3.57
N VAL A 67 11.91 -3.57 -4.25
CA VAL A 67 13.00 -3.96 -5.15
C VAL A 67 14.08 -4.49 -4.23
N GLU A 68 13.90 -5.72 -3.76
CA GLU A 68 14.93 -6.40 -3.01
C GLU A 68 16.08 -6.63 -4.00
N THR A 69 17.30 -6.36 -3.57
CA THR A 69 18.39 -7.09 -4.18
C THR A 69 18.29 -8.50 -3.64
N TRP A 70 17.85 -9.45 -4.46
CA TRP A 70 17.68 -10.83 -4.02
C TRP A 70 19.06 -11.50 -3.96
N LEU A 71 19.31 -12.23 -2.87
CA LEU A 71 20.45 -13.11 -2.75
C LEU A 71 19.98 -14.55 -2.99
N CYS A 72 20.81 -15.34 -3.67
CA CYS A 72 20.59 -16.77 -3.82
C CYS A 72 20.68 -17.45 -2.45
N PRO A 73 19.69 -18.21 -1.98
CA PRO A 73 19.76 -18.85 -0.66
C PRO A 73 20.73 -20.04 -0.62
N SER A 74 21.20 -20.53 -1.76
CA SER A 74 22.17 -21.63 -1.81
C SER A 74 23.62 -21.16 -1.66
N CYS A 75 23.95 -19.97 -2.14
CA CYS A 75 25.34 -19.48 -2.17
C CYS A 75 25.49 -18.00 -1.80
N GLU A 76 24.41 -17.34 -1.39
CA GLU A 76 24.32 -15.95 -0.93
C GLU A 76 24.77 -14.89 -1.95
N GLN A 77 24.98 -15.27 -3.21
CA GLN A 77 25.33 -14.35 -4.29
C GLN A 77 24.13 -13.56 -4.78
N ARG A 78 24.36 -12.34 -5.28
CA ARG A 78 23.31 -11.53 -5.90
C ARG A 78 22.77 -12.23 -7.14
N LEU A 79 21.44 -12.25 -7.25
CA LEU A 79 20.76 -12.74 -8.44
C LEU A 79 20.77 -11.65 -9.53
N GLU A 80 21.00 -12.04 -10.77
CA GLU A 80 21.04 -11.17 -11.94
C GLU A 80 19.76 -11.33 -12.76
N PRO A 81 19.14 -10.23 -13.22
CA PRO A 81 17.95 -10.32 -14.05
C PRO A 81 18.28 -10.88 -15.45
N ALA A 82 17.46 -11.80 -15.93
CA ALA A 82 17.50 -12.34 -17.28
C ALA A 82 16.11 -12.19 -17.94
N ASP A 83 16.06 -11.68 -19.17
CA ASP A 83 14.83 -11.62 -19.96
C ASP A 83 14.71 -12.89 -20.81
N VAL A 84 13.65 -13.65 -20.57
CA VAL A 84 13.29 -14.80 -21.38
C VAL A 84 11.90 -14.59 -21.95
N GLY A 85 11.84 -14.07 -23.18
CA GLY A 85 10.58 -13.90 -23.91
C GLY A 85 9.64 -12.87 -23.28
N GLY A 86 10.17 -11.82 -22.65
CA GLY A 86 9.40 -10.77 -21.98
C GLY A 86 9.09 -11.07 -20.51
N VAL A 87 9.56 -12.20 -19.99
CA VAL A 87 9.49 -12.56 -18.57
C VAL A 87 10.84 -12.30 -17.92
N ILE A 88 10.85 -11.50 -16.84
CA ILE A 88 12.07 -11.25 -16.06
C ILE A 88 12.26 -12.38 -15.05
N LEU A 89 13.34 -13.13 -15.22
CA LEU A 89 13.85 -14.13 -14.30
C LEU A 89 15.04 -13.57 -13.52
N HIS A 90 15.36 -14.18 -12.38
CA HIS A 90 16.52 -13.85 -11.57
C HIS A 90 17.44 -15.07 -11.48
N GLU A 91 18.59 -15.02 -12.14
CA GLU A 91 19.54 -16.13 -12.24
C GLU A 91 20.74 -15.93 -11.32
N CYS A 92 21.22 -17.01 -10.71
CA CYS A 92 22.43 -16.99 -9.89
C CYS A 92 23.66 -17.34 -10.72
N PRO A 93 24.68 -16.46 -10.81
CA PRO A 93 25.90 -16.76 -11.57
C PRO A 93 26.78 -17.84 -10.93
N GLY A 94 26.64 -18.10 -9.62
CA GLY A 94 27.48 -19.07 -8.92
C GLY A 94 26.98 -20.51 -8.96
N CYS A 95 25.68 -20.73 -8.77
CA CYS A 95 25.09 -22.07 -8.74
C CYS A 95 24.13 -22.37 -9.89
N GLY A 96 23.77 -21.37 -10.71
CA GLY A 96 22.79 -21.51 -11.79
C GLY A 96 21.33 -21.57 -11.35
N GLY A 97 21.02 -21.28 -10.08
CA GLY A 97 19.64 -21.27 -9.57
C GLY A 97 18.79 -20.16 -10.20
N ILE A 98 17.53 -20.45 -10.51
CA ILE A 98 16.58 -19.52 -11.14
C ILE A 98 15.46 -19.16 -10.16
N TRP A 99 15.16 -17.88 -10.08
CA TRP A 99 14.14 -17.28 -9.21
C TRP A 99 13.13 -16.51 -10.06
N LEU A 100 11.84 -16.81 -9.89
CA LEU A 100 10.75 -16.05 -10.49
C LEU A 100 10.15 -15.11 -9.46
N ASP A 101 9.80 -13.91 -9.91
CA ASP A 101 8.97 -13.01 -9.13
C ASP A 101 7.50 -13.45 -9.14
N THR A 102 6.76 -13.16 -8.06
CA THR A 102 5.34 -13.55 -7.91
C THR A 102 4.41 -12.90 -8.92
N ALA A 103 4.81 -11.81 -9.60
CA ALA A 103 4.06 -11.19 -10.68
C ALA A 103 4.16 -11.96 -12.02
N ALA A 104 4.98 -13.00 -12.10
CA ALA A 104 5.08 -13.88 -13.27
C ALA A 104 4.04 -15.03 -13.28
N PHE A 105 3.15 -15.08 -12.29
CA PHE A 105 2.05 -16.05 -12.17
C PHE A 105 0.69 -15.36 -12.21
#